data_AF-A0AB34G700-F1
#
_entry.id   AF-A0AB34G700-F1
#
_cell.length_a   1.000
_cell.length_b   1.000
_cell.length_c   1.000
_cell.angle_alpha   90.00
_cell.angle_beta   90.00
_cell.angle_gamma   90.00
#
_symmetry.space_group_name_H-M   'P 1'
#
loop_
_entity.id
_entity.type
_entity.pdbx_description
1 polymer ?
#
loop_
_entity_poly.entity_id
_entity_poly.type
_entity_poly.pdbx_seq_one_letter_code
_entity_poly.pdbx_strand_id
1 'polypeptide(L)'
;MVEKEEAGGGISEEEAAQYDRQIRLWGLEAQKRLRASRVLLVGMKGLGAEIAKNLILAGVKGLTMLDHEQVSPEDPGAQFLIRTGSVGRNRAEASLERAQNLNPMVDVKVDTENIEKKPESFFTQFDAVCLTCCSRDIIVKVDQICHKNSIKFFTGDVFGYHGYTFANLGEHEFVEEKTKVAKVSQGVEDGPDTKRAKLDSSETTMVKKKVVFCSIKEALEVDWSSDRAKAALKRTTPDYFLLQEFFLGLKTSLPLLKSFPPLSPSLLVFRKH
;
A
#
# COMPACT_ATOMS: atom_id res chain seq x y z
N MET A 1 22.17 38.06 -13.37
CA MET A 1 21.29 36.92 -13.70
C MET A 1 20.69 36.46 -12.39
N VAL A 2 19.38 36.57 -12.26
CA VAL A 2 18.65 36.28 -11.02
C VAL A 2 18.72 34.77 -10.78
N GLU A 3 19.36 34.37 -9.69
CA GLU A 3 19.31 33.01 -9.17
C GLU A 3 17.85 32.69 -8.88
N LYS A 4 17.33 31.71 -9.63
CA LYS A 4 15.98 31.21 -9.43
C LYS A 4 16.06 30.24 -8.26
N GLU A 5 15.82 30.75 -7.05
CA GLU A 5 15.54 29.89 -5.89
C GLU A 5 14.41 28.91 -6.26
N GLU A 6 14.74 27.61 -6.32
CA GLU A 6 13.72 26.57 -6.32
C GLU A 6 13.02 26.60 -4.97
N ALA A 7 11.83 27.19 -4.93
CA ALA A 7 11.01 27.26 -3.75
C ALA A 7 10.56 25.85 -3.31
N GLY A 8 11.26 25.29 -2.33
CA GLY A 8 10.76 24.30 -1.36
C GLY A 8 11.16 22.84 -1.61
N GLY A 9 11.89 22.25 -0.66
CA GLY A 9 11.90 20.78 -0.48
C GLY A 9 13.20 20.05 -0.81
N GLY A 10 14.35 20.59 -0.38
CA GLY A 10 15.56 19.79 -0.23
C GLY A 10 15.37 18.69 0.82
N ILE A 11 15.94 17.51 0.56
CA ILE A 11 16.15 16.48 1.58
C ILE A 11 17.40 16.89 2.37
N SER A 12 17.39 16.76 3.70
CA SER A 12 18.56 17.10 4.52
C SER A 12 19.73 16.15 4.23
N GLU A 13 20.96 16.52 4.60
CA GLU A 13 22.13 15.64 4.43
C GLU A 13 21.96 14.32 5.19
N GLU A 14 21.42 14.39 6.42
CA GLU A 14 21.10 13.22 7.24
C GLU A 14 20.07 12.31 6.56
N GLU A 15 19.00 12.89 6.01
CA GLU A 15 17.97 12.16 5.27
C GLU A 15 18.51 11.56 3.97
N ALA A 16 19.40 12.27 3.26
CA ALA A 16 20.03 11.79 2.04
C ALA A 16 20.92 10.58 2.34
N ALA A 17 21.66 10.59 3.45
CA ALA A 17 22.45 9.45 3.91
C ALA A 17 21.56 8.27 4.34
N GLN A 18 20.52 8.53 5.14
CA GLN A 18 19.60 7.49 5.63
C GLN A 18 18.83 6.81 4.50
N TYR A 19 18.33 7.59 3.52
CA TYR A 19 17.53 7.09 2.41
C TYR A 19 18.34 6.79 1.14
N ASP A 20 19.68 6.80 1.18
CA ASP A 20 20.54 6.60 0.00
C ASP A 20 20.14 5.34 -0.81
N ARG A 21 19.92 4.21 -0.12
CA ARG A 21 19.60 2.94 -0.78
C ARG A 21 18.24 2.94 -1.50
N GLN A 22 17.23 3.56 -0.90
CA GLN A 22 15.90 3.66 -1.51
C GLN A 22 15.84 4.77 -2.59
N ILE A 23 16.59 5.86 -2.42
CA ILE A 23 16.76 6.90 -3.45
C ILE A 23 17.41 6.30 -4.70
N ARG A 24 18.39 5.39 -4.56
CA ARG A 24 18.97 4.65 -5.71
C ARG A 24 17.98 3.75 -6.42
N LEU A 25 16.92 3.30 -5.73
CA LEU A 25 15.90 2.42 -6.29
C LEU A 25 14.83 3.19 -7.06
N TRP A 26 14.21 4.21 -6.43
CA TRP A 26 13.05 4.92 -7.01
C TRP A 26 13.30 6.38 -7.38
N GLY A 27 14.51 6.89 -7.13
CA GLY A 27 14.92 8.25 -7.45
C GLY A 27 14.55 9.30 -6.40
N LEU A 28 15.31 10.40 -6.40
CA LEU A 28 15.17 11.48 -5.42
C LEU A 28 13.77 12.12 -5.44
N GLU A 29 13.19 12.32 -6.62
CA GLU A 29 11.86 12.95 -6.76
C GLU A 29 10.74 12.07 -6.20
N ALA A 30 10.86 10.74 -6.27
CA ALA A 30 9.91 9.85 -5.61
C ALA A 30 10.04 9.96 -4.08
N GLN A 31 11.27 10.02 -3.56
CA GLN A 31 11.51 10.22 -2.13
C GLN A 31 10.96 11.55 -1.62
N LYS A 32 11.13 12.65 -2.36
CA LYS A 32 10.56 13.96 -2.01
C LYS A 32 9.03 13.92 -1.92
N ARG A 33 8.37 13.26 -2.89
CA ARG A 33 6.90 13.08 -2.84
C ARG A 33 6.48 12.28 -1.62
N LEU A 34 7.19 11.18 -1.30
CA LEU A 34 6.91 10.36 -0.13
C LEU A 34 7.07 11.14 1.17
N ARG A 35 8.16 11.90 1.31
CA ARG A 35 8.44 12.80 2.44
C ARG A 35 7.39 13.90 2.63
N ALA A 36 6.63 14.24 1.58
CA ALA A 36 5.56 15.21 1.65
C ALA A 36 4.20 14.59 2.03
N SER A 37 4.06 13.26 1.95
CA SER A 37 2.78 12.56 2.14
C SER A 37 2.48 12.20 3.59
N ARG A 38 1.23 12.40 4.03
CA ARG A 38 0.69 11.93 5.31
C ARG A 38 -0.23 10.74 5.11
N VAL A 39 -0.10 9.73 5.95
CA VAL A 39 -0.90 8.49 5.87
C VAL A 39 -1.72 8.29 7.15
N LEU A 40 -2.99 7.91 6.98
CA LEU A 40 -3.81 7.34 8.05
C LEU A 40 -3.76 5.83 7.97
N LEU A 41 -3.43 5.16 9.07
CA LEU A 41 -3.48 3.71 9.21
C LEU A 41 -4.45 3.34 10.33
N VAL A 42 -5.47 2.55 10.01
CA VAL A 42 -6.48 2.09 10.98
C VAL A 42 -6.24 0.63 11.32
N GLY A 43 -6.26 0.33 12.62
CA GLY A 43 -6.03 -1.01 13.19
C GLY A 43 -4.55 -1.30 13.41
N MET A 44 -4.16 -1.52 14.67
CA MET A 44 -2.78 -1.71 15.11
C MET A 44 -2.50 -3.13 15.62
N LYS A 45 -3.11 -4.13 14.97
CA LYS A 45 -2.76 -5.56 15.13
C LYS A 45 -1.50 -5.92 14.32
N GLY A 46 -1.19 -7.20 14.16
CA GLY A 46 0.03 -7.66 13.46
C GLY A 46 0.24 -7.06 12.06
N LEU A 47 -0.79 -7.08 11.20
CA LEU A 47 -0.69 -6.48 9.86
C LEU A 47 -0.47 -4.95 9.93
N GLY A 48 -1.21 -4.26 10.79
CA GLY A 48 -1.05 -2.83 11.00
C GLY A 48 0.36 -2.46 11.47
N ALA A 49 0.94 -3.23 12.39
CA ALA A 49 2.31 -3.01 12.86
C ALA A 49 3.35 -3.12 11.74
N GLU A 50 3.20 -4.11 10.85
CA GLU A 50 4.08 -4.28 9.69
C GLU A 50 3.94 -3.13 8.68
N ILE A 51 2.70 -2.72 8.39
CA ILE A 51 2.42 -1.57 7.51
C ILE A 51 3.03 -0.29 8.11
N ALA A 52 2.79 -0.03 9.40
CA ALA A 52 3.32 1.13 10.11
C ALA A 52 4.85 1.17 10.03
N LYS A 53 5.51 0.06 10.38
CA LYS A 53 6.98 -0.06 10.31
C LYS A 53 7.50 0.24 8.90
N ASN A 54 6.89 -0.34 7.86
CA ASN A 54 7.32 -0.12 6.48
C ASN A 54 7.14 1.34 6.04
N LEU A 55 6.03 2.00 6.40
CA LEU A 55 5.78 3.40 6.05
C LEU A 55 6.71 4.36 6.80
N ILE A 56 6.94 4.11 8.09
CA ILE A 56 7.84 4.92 8.93
C ILE A 56 9.29 4.80 8.41
N LEU A 57 9.76 3.59 8.14
CA LEU A 57 11.11 3.38 7.59
C LEU A 57 11.26 3.95 6.18
N ALA A 58 10.20 3.92 5.36
CA ALA A 58 10.23 4.53 4.03
C ALA A 58 10.31 6.07 4.06
N GLY A 59 9.97 6.71 5.20
CA GLY A 59 10.15 8.14 5.40
C GLY A 59 9.00 8.99 4.85
N VAL A 60 7.75 8.60 5.16
CA VAL A 60 6.58 9.47 4.93
C VAL A 60 6.66 10.74 5.78
N LYS A 61 5.92 11.80 5.44
CA LYS A 61 5.87 13.03 6.26
C LYS A 61 5.39 12.74 7.68
N GLY A 62 4.37 11.91 7.78
CA GLY A 62 3.76 11.53 9.04
C GLY A 62 2.78 10.38 8.88
N LEU A 63 2.63 9.62 9.95
CA LEU A 63 1.73 8.49 10.05
C LEU A 63 0.83 8.69 11.25
N THR A 64 -0.49 8.72 11.05
CA THR A 64 -1.45 8.63 12.15
C THR A 64 -1.92 7.19 12.28
N MET A 65 -1.59 6.57 13.43
CA MET A 65 -2.09 5.25 13.82
C MET A 65 -3.39 5.42 14.59
N LEU A 66 -4.49 4.93 14.03
CA LEU A 66 -5.81 4.99 14.65
C LEU A 66 -6.25 3.59 15.08
N ASP A 67 -6.45 3.39 16.38
CA ASP A 67 -7.03 2.16 16.91
C ASP A 67 -7.80 2.50 18.19
N HIS A 68 -9.05 2.06 18.28
CA HIS A 68 -9.91 2.31 19.43
C HIS A 68 -9.92 1.14 20.43
N GLU A 69 -9.32 0.02 20.07
CA GLU A 69 -9.25 -1.16 20.92
C GLU A 69 -8.10 -1.09 21.92
N GLN A 70 -8.28 -1.81 23.03
CA GLN A 70 -7.24 -2.01 24.03
C GLN A 70 -6.37 -3.23 23.70
N VAL A 71 -5.14 -3.20 24.18
CA VAL A 71 -4.20 -4.32 24.13
C VAL A 71 -4.78 -5.51 24.90
N SER A 72 -5.02 -6.62 24.19
CA SER A 72 -5.42 -7.89 24.79
C SER A 72 -4.21 -8.68 25.29
N PRO A 73 -4.41 -9.75 26.08
CA PRO A 73 -3.30 -10.59 26.57
C PRO A 73 -2.45 -11.23 25.47
N GLU A 74 -3.01 -11.45 24.29
CA GLU A 74 -2.35 -12.11 23.15
C GLU A 74 -1.50 -11.14 22.32
N ASP A 75 -1.85 -9.84 22.34
CA ASP A 75 -1.22 -8.82 21.49
C ASP A 75 0.31 -8.69 21.69
N PRO A 76 0.87 -8.65 22.91
CA PRO A 76 2.33 -8.50 23.09
C PRO A 76 3.16 -9.64 22.50
N GLY A 77 2.57 -10.82 22.27
CA GLY A 77 3.22 -11.95 21.62
C GLY A 77 3.12 -11.93 20.09
N ALA A 78 2.17 -11.17 19.54
CA ALA A 78 1.85 -11.14 18.11
C ALA A 78 2.18 -9.80 17.43
N GLN A 79 2.49 -8.75 18.20
CA GLN A 79 2.67 -7.38 17.72
C GLN A 79 3.93 -6.77 18.36
N PHE A 80 4.96 -6.50 17.53
CA PHE A 80 6.31 -6.14 18.02
C PHE A 80 6.49 -4.68 18.46
N LEU A 81 5.57 -3.78 18.09
CA LEU A 81 5.56 -2.38 18.54
C LEU A 81 4.98 -2.24 19.95
N ILE A 82 4.20 -3.20 20.41
CA ILE A 82 3.64 -3.22 21.77
C ILE A 82 4.64 -3.87 22.73
N ARG A 83 4.90 -3.22 23.87
CA ARG A 83 5.75 -3.78 24.94
C ARG A 83 4.98 -4.78 25.79
N THR A 84 5.65 -5.84 26.23
CA THR A 84 5.16 -6.72 27.31
C THR A 84 4.77 -5.90 28.54
N GLY A 85 3.58 -6.14 29.09
CA GLY A 85 3.03 -5.37 30.22
C GLY A 85 2.15 -4.18 29.82
N SER A 86 1.81 -4.02 28.54
CA SER A 86 0.90 -2.95 28.07
C SER A 86 -0.58 -3.35 28.02
N VAL A 87 -0.93 -4.52 28.54
CA VAL A 87 -2.32 -5.04 28.53
C VAL A 87 -3.26 -4.03 29.20
N GLY A 88 -4.40 -3.75 28.55
CA GLY A 88 -5.38 -2.76 28.99
C GLY A 88 -5.13 -1.31 28.53
N ARG A 89 -3.93 -0.98 28.00
CA ARG A 89 -3.70 0.31 27.33
C ARG A 89 -4.32 0.30 25.93
N ASN A 90 -4.55 1.47 25.34
CA ASN A 90 -4.94 1.54 23.92
C ASN A 90 -3.83 0.98 23.01
N ARG A 91 -4.19 0.22 21.96
CA ARG A 91 -3.21 -0.43 21.06
C ARG A 91 -2.33 0.56 20.30
N ALA A 92 -2.90 1.65 19.79
CA ALA A 92 -2.15 2.66 19.05
C ALA A 92 -1.20 3.43 19.98
N GLU A 93 -1.66 3.82 21.17
CA GLU A 93 -0.82 4.47 22.18
C GLU A 93 0.32 3.56 22.66
N ALA A 94 0.01 2.29 22.90
CA ALA A 94 1.01 1.30 23.33
C ALA A 94 2.08 1.03 22.25
N SER A 95 1.77 1.32 20.98
CA SER A 95 2.69 1.15 19.84
C SER A 95 3.54 2.40 19.56
N LEU A 96 3.14 3.58 20.05
CA LEU A 96 3.71 4.87 19.65
C LEU A 96 5.22 4.98 19.87
N GLU A 97 5.69 4.66 21.08
CA GLU A 97 7.09 4.82 21.45
C GLU A 97 8.01 4.04 20.51
N ARG A 98 7.73 2.75 20.30
CA ARG A 98 8.53 1.90 19.42
C ARG A 98 8.39 2.30 17.95
N ALA A 99 7.18 2.69 17.52
CA ALA A 99 6.94 3.14 16.16
C ALA A 99 7.74 4.40 15.83
N GLN A 100 7.67 5.43 16.69
CA GLN A 100 8.38 6.69 16.52
C GLN A 100 9.91 6.50 16.50
N ASN A 101 10.43 5.58 17.32
CA ASN A 101 11.86 5.27 17.38
C ASN A 101 12.40 4.59 16.12
N LEU A 102 11.55 4.05 15.23
CA LEU A 102 12.01 3.49 13.96
C LEU A 102 12.58 4.57 13.03
N ASN A 103 12.04 5.78 13.09
CA ASN A 103 12.52 6.89 12.27
C ASN A 103 12.13 8.25 12.88
N PRO A 104 13.09 8.98 13.49
CA PRO A 104 12.83 10.31 14.07
C PRO A 104 12.35 11.37 13.08
N MET A 105 12.54 11.15 11.78
CA MET A 105 12.16 12.09 10.72
C MET A 105 10.67 12.04 10.36
N VAL A 106 9.94 11.03 10.85
CA VAL A 106 8.51 10.84 10.58
C VAL A 106 7.69 11.30 11.79
N ASP A 107 6.70 12.16 11.57
CA ASP A 107 5.74 12.57 12.60
C ASP A 107 4.71 11.45 12.84
N VAL A 108 4.94 10.61 13.86
CA VAL A 108 4.02 9.52 14.22
C VAL A 108 3.03 10.01 15.26
N LYS A 109 1.74 9.95 14.91
CA LYS A 109 0.62 10.36 15.76
C LYS A 109 -0.29 9.18 16.09
N VAL A 110 -1.06 9.34 17.15
CA VAL A 110 -2.05 8.37 17.59
C VAL A 110 -3.43 9.02 17.67
N ASP A 111 -4.45 8.25 17.31
CA ASP A 111 -5.85 8.57 17.51
C ASP A 111 -6.55 7.34 18.13
N THR A 112 -7.29 7.56 19.22
CA THR A 112 -7.91 6.48 20.00
C THR A 112 -9.43 6.38 19.79
N GLU A 113 -10.01 7.26 18.99
CA GLU A 113 -11.44 7.21 18.72
C GLU A 113 -11.79 6.14 17.69
N ASN A 114 -13.04 5.69 17.72
CA ASN A 114 -13.55 4.75 16.73
C ASN A 114 -13.69 5.43 15.36
N ILE A 115 -13.11 4.82 14.32
CA ILE A 115 -13.16 5.26 12.92
C ILE A 115 -14.58 5.53 12.41
N GLU A 116 -15.57 4.77 12.90
CA GLU A 116 -16.98 4.91 12.49
C GLU A 116 -17.53 6.31 12.81
N LYS A 117 -17.03 6.92 13.89
CA LYS A 117 -17.46 8.23 14.40
C LYS A 117 -16.70 9.39 13.79
N LYS A 118 -15.66 9.14 12.99
CA LYS A 118 -14.85 10.21 12.39
C LYS A 118 -15.66 10.95 11.32
N PRO A 119 -15.69 12.30 11.35
CA PRO A 119 -16.34 13.09 10.31
C PRO A 119 -15.54 13.02 9.02
N GLU A 120 -16.18 13.30 7.88
CA GLU A 120 -15.50 13.34 6.56
C GLU A 120 -14.29 14.28 6.55
N SER A 121 -14.40 15.42 7.24
CA SER A 121 -13.31 16.41 7.38
C SER A 121 -12.07 15.88 8.09
N PHE A 122 -12.17 14.79 8.86
CA PHE A 122 -11.00 14.16 9.45
C PHE A 122 -10.08 13.54 8.40
N PHE A 123 -10.64 13.00 7.31
CA PHE A 123 -9.88 12.26 6.31
C PHE A 123 -9.10 13.18 5.36
N THR A 124 -9.57 14.41 5.14
CA THR A 124 -8.99 15.36 4.16
C THR A 124 -7.60 15.88 4.51
N GLN A 125 -7.09 15.59 5.71
CA GLN A 125 -5.71 15.91 6.11
C GLN A 125 -4.68 14.86 5.67
N PHE A 126 -5.12 13.75 5.06
CA PHE A 126 -4.27 12.63 4.64
C PHE A 126 -4.24 12.47 3.12
N ASP A 127 -3.09 12.07 2.59
CA ASP A 127 -2.92 11.78 1.16
C ASP A 127 -3.34 10.33 0.83
N ALA A 128 -3.19 9.44 1.81
CA ALA A 128 -3.60 8.04 1.72
C ALA A 128 -4.21 7.53 3.04
N VAL A 129 -5.19 6.65 2.91
CA VAL A 129 -5.86 5.95 4.03
C VAL A 129 -5.73 4.45 3.82
N CYS A 130 -5.23 3.75 4.83
CA CYS A 130 -5.10 2.30 4.85
C CYS A 130 -5.91 1.72 6.01
N LEU A 131 -6.87 0.86 5.69
CA LEU A 131 -7.69 0.16 6.69
C LEU A 131 -7.20 -1.27 6.90
N THR A 132 -7.21 -1.69 8.16
CA THR A 132 -7.11 -3.09 8.57
C THR A 132 -8.17 -3.36 9.63
N CYS A 133 -8.58 -4.63 9.77
CA CYS A 133 -9.49 -5.12 10.80
C CYS A 133 -10.83 -4.36 10.86
N CYS A 134 -11.31 -3.87 9.71
CA CYS A 134 -12.55 -3.11 9.60
C CYS A 134 -13.66 -3.97 8.97
N SER A 135 -14.91 -3.70 9.37
CA SER A 135 -16.07 -4.36 8.74
C SER A 135 -16.24 -3.89 7.28
N ARG A 136 -16.96 -4.69 6.48
CA ARG A 136 -17.29 -4.34 5.08
C ARG A 136 -17.96 -2.97 4.98
N ASP A 137 -18.89 -2.66 5.88
CA ASP A 137 -19.64 -1.40 5.86
C ASP A 137 -18.71 -0.19 6.06
N ILE A 138 -17.74 -0.31 6.96
CA ILE A 138 -16.74 0.73 7.20
C ILE A 138 -15.76 0.87 6.05
N ILE A 139 -15.31 -0.25 5.50
CA ILE A 139 -14.45 -0.28 4.32
C ILE A 139 -15.12 0.46 3.14
N VAL A 140 -16.40 0.15 2.86
CA VAL A 140 -17.16 0.83 1.79
C VAL A 140 -17.38 2.30 2.10
N LYS A 141 -17.75 2.65 3.34
CA LYS A 141 -17.97 4.05 3.76
C LYS A 141 -16.70 4.89 3.58
N VAL A 142 -15.55 4.39 4.03
CA VAL A 142 -14.28 5.13 3.96
C VAL A 142 -13.75 5.19 2.53
N ASP A 143 -13.88 4.13 1.72
CA ASP A 143 -13.55 4.16 0.29
C ASP A 143 -14.33 5.27 -0.44
N GLN A 144 -15.63 5.40 -0.18
CA GLN A 144 -16.46 6.45 -0.76
C GLN A 144 -16.02 7.85 -0.34
N ILE A 145 -15.74 8.06 0.96
CA ILE A 145 -15.20 9.32 1.48
C ILE A 145 -13.87 9.65 0.80
N CYS A 146 -12.96 8.68 0.69
CA CYS A 146 -11.65 8.87 0.08
C CYS A 146 -11.78 9.24 -1.40
N HIS A 147 -12.61 8.51 -2.16
CA HIS A 147 -12.85 8.77 -3.57
C HIS A 147 -13.38 10.18 -3.83
N LYS A 148 -14.40 10.61 -3.05
CA LYS A 148 -14.98 11.96 -3.14
C LYS A 148 -13.95 13.07 -2.89
N ASN A 149 -12.94 12.81 -2.06
CA ASN A 149 -11.92 13.78 -1.67
C ASN A 149 -10.57 13.56 -2.37
N SER A 150 -10.50 12.72 -3.42
CA SER A 150 -9.26 12.39 -4.16
C SER A 150 -8.13 11.80 -3.30
N ILE A 151 -8.49 11.10 -2.22
CA ILE A 151 -7.56 10.43 -1.30
C ILE A 151 -7.32 9.00 -1.77
N LYS A 152 -6.08 8.53 -1.69
CA LYS A 152 -5.74 7.15 -2.06
C LYS A 152 -6.22 6.17 -0.99
N PHE A 153 -7.02 5.19 -1.38
CA PHE A 153 -7.60 4.22 -0.44
C PHE A 153 -6.95 2.85 -0.58
N PHE A 154 -6.66 2.24 0.57
CA PHE A 154 -6.14 0.88 0.71
C PHE A 154 -6.89 0.15 1.82
N THR A 155 -7.06 -1.16 1.68
CA THR A 155 -7.51 -2.03 2.78
C THR A 155 -6.89 -3.41 2.65
N GLY A 156 -6.70 -4.11 3.76
CA GLY A 156 -6.22 -5.49 3.74
C GLY A 156 -6.30 -6.15 5.11
N ASP A 157 -6.38 -7.48 5.11
CA ASP A 157 -6.31 -8.31 6.32
C ASP A 157 -5.62 -9.64 6.05
N VAL A 158 -5.29 -10.34 7.14
CA VAL A 158 -4.69 -11.68 7.16
C VAL A 158 -5.60 -12.62 7.94
N PHE A 159 -5.87 -13.80 7.39
CA PHE A 159 -6.69 -14.85 7.98
C PHE A 159 -5.98 -16.21 7.88
N GLY A 160 -5.38 -16.65 8.98
CA GLY A 160 -4.56 -17.86 8.99
C GLY A 160 -3.38 -17.75 8.01
N TYR A 161 -3.37 -18.60 6.99
CA TYR A 161 -2.33 -18.61 5.94
C TYR A 161 -2.67 -17.73 4.71
N HIS A 162 -3.85 -17.11 4.69
CA HIS A 162 -4.29 -16.26 3.58
C HIS A 162 -4.24 -14.79 3.98
N GLY A 163 -4.16 -13.91 2.99
CA GLY A 163 -4.29 -12.47 3.18
C GLY A 163 -4.70 -11.80 1.89
N TYR A 164 -5.23 -10.59 2.00
CA TYR A 164 -5.60 -9.80 0.83
C TYR A 164 -5.18 -8.34 0.99
N THR A 165 -5.02 -7.67 -0.14
CA THR A 165 -4.91 -6.23 -0.23
C THR A 165 -5.79 -5.72 -1.35
N PHE A 166 -6.46 -4.60 -1.13
CA PHE A 166 -7.23 -3.88 -2.13
C PHE A 166 -6.74 -2.43 -2.19
N ALA A 167 -6.79 -1.84 -3.39
CA ALA A 167 -6.45 -0.45 -3.61
C ALA A 167 -7.48 0.22 -4.52
N ASN A 168 -7.91 1.42 -4.14
CA ASN A 168 -8.65 2.34 -5.00
C ASN A 168 -7.90 3.68 -5.05
N LEU A 169 -7.28 3.95 -6.18
CA LEU A 169 -6.49 5.16 -6.41
C LEU A 169 -7.24 6.20 -7.27
N GLY A 170 -8.52 5.94 -7.58
CA GLY A 170 -9.29 6.70 -8.55
C GLY A 170 -8.66 6.64 -9.94
N GLU A 171 -8.60 7.79 -10.61
CA GLU A 171 -7.76 7.96 -11.80
C GLU A 171 -6.32 8.24 -11.37
N HIS A 172 -5.45 7.24 -11.57
CA HIS A 172 -4.07 7.33 -11.10
C HIS A 172 -3.07 7.43 -12.24
N GLU A 173 -2.38 8.57 -12.29
CA GLU A 173 -1.22 8.78 -13.14
C GLU A 173 0.08 8.45 -12.41
N PHE A 174 0.97 7.74 -13.09
CA PHE A 174 2.28 7.35 -12.56
C PHE A 174 3.32 7.30 -13.68
N VAL A 175 4.59 7.20 -13.27
CA VAL A 175 5.73 7.06 -14.18
C VAL A 175 6.28 5.66 -14.06
N GLU A 176 6.56 5.04 -15.21
CA GLU A 176 7.22 3.73 -15.30
C GLU A 176 8.50 3.87 -16.10
N GLU A 177 9.60 3.38 -15.53
CA GLU A 177 10.89 3.34 -16.20
C GLU A 177 10.91 2.17 -17.18
N LYS A 178 11.18 2.47 -18.45
CA LYS A 178 11.39 1.46 -19.49
C LYS A 178 12.81 1.53 -20.01
N THR A 179 13.49 0.39 -19.98
CA THR A 179 14.81 0.21 -20.60
C THR A 179 14.68 0.28 -22.11
N LYS A 180 15.45 1.16 -22.75
CA LYS A 180 15.64 1.09 -24.20
C LYS A 180 16.68 0.01 -24.48
N VAL A 181 16.26 -1.07 -25.13
CA VAL A 181 17.22 -2.01 -25.71
C VAL A 181 17.79 -1.35 -26.96
N ALA A 182 19.07 -0.94 -26.90
CA ALA A 182 19.77 -0.48 -28.08
C ALA A 182 19.85 -1.64 -29.08
N LYS A 183 19.16 -1.54 -30.22
CA LYS A 183 19.40 -2.46 -31.34
C LYS A 183 20.81 -2.20 -31.83
N VAL A 184 21.72 -3.15 -31.62
CA VAL A 184 23.02 -3.15 -32.28
C VAL A 184 22.74 -3.26 -33.78
N SER A 185 22.83 -2.15 -34.50
CA SER A 185 22.98 -2.17 -35.95
C SER A 185 24.28 -2.92 -36.24
N GLN A 186 24.19 -4.11 -36.86
CA GLN A 186 25.34 -4.79 -37.45
C GLN A 186 25.91 -3.87 -38.53
N GLY A 187 26.91 -3.08 -38.18
CA GLY A 187 27.85 -2.51 -39.13
C GLY A 187 28.75 -3.63 -39.60
N VAL A 188 28.87 -3.79 -40.91
CA VAL A 188 29.86 -4.68 -41.54
C VAL A 188 31.24 -4.16 -41.16
N GLU A 189 32.03 -4.95 -40.43
CA GLU A 189 33.39 -4.60 -40.02
C GLU A 189 34.37 -5.49 -40.78
N ASP A 190 35.19 -4.87 -41.64
CA ASP A 190 36.27 -5.51 -42.38
C ASP A 190 37.57 -4.76 -42.01
N GLY A 191 38.37 -5.31 -41.10
CA GLY A 191 39.70 -4.79 -40.75
C GLY A 191 40.17 -5.06 -39.31
N PRO A 192 41.46 -5.44 -39.08
CA PRO A 192 41.98 -5.70 -37.74
C PRO A 192 42.56 -4.43 -37.08
N ASP A 193 42.42 -4.38 -35.75
CA ASP A 193 43.01 -3.45 -34.77
C ASP A 193 42.38 -2.04 -34.54
N THR A 194 41.56 -1.89 -33.49
CA THR A 194 41.69 -0.81 -32.46
C THR A 194 40.77 -1.01 -31.23
N LYS A 195 41.17 -0.40 -30.10
CA LYS A 195 40.67 -0.57 -28.71
C LYS A 195 39.29 0.06 -28.39
N ARG A 196 38.60 -0.61 -27.44
CA ARG A 196 37.57 -0.15 -26.44
C ARG A 196 36.38 0.68 -26.93
N ALA A 197 35.17 0.12 -26.79
CA ALA A 197 34.11 0.61 -25.89
C ALA A 197 32.88 -0.29 -25.97
N LYS A 198 32.41 -0.79 -24.82
CA LYS A 198 30.96 -0.99 -24.61
C LYS A 198 30.67 -0.83 -23.13
N LEU A 199 30.58 0.43 -22.72
CA LEU A 199 29.71 0.79 -21.61
C LEU A 199 28.31 0.48 -22.13
N ASP A 200 27.73 -0.64 -21.71
CA ASP A 200 26.33 -0.94 -22.00
C ASP A 200 25.50 -0.04 -21.08
N SER A 201 25.46 1.27 -21.39
CA SER A 201 24.56 2.20 -20.75
C SER A 201 23.19 1.90 -21.31
N SER A 202 22.47 1.00 -20.65
CA SER A 202 21.05 0.82 -20.90
C SER A 202 20.37 2.15 -20.59
N GLU A 203 20.18 3.00 -21.60
CA GLU A 203 19.45 4.24 -21.43
C GLU A 203 18.02 3.90 -21.00
N THR A 204 17.56 4.54 -19.93
CA THR A 204 16.21 4.37 -19.45
C THR A 204 15.37 5.59 -19.80
N THR A 205 14.09 5.36 -20.05
CA THR A 205 13.13 6.44 -20.31
C THR A 205 11.94 6.32 -19.39
N MET A 206 11.56 7.46 -18.84
CA MET A 206 10.40 7.61 -17.98
C MET A 206 9.14 7.77 -18.83
N VAL A 207 8.21 6.81 -18.73
CA VAL A 207 6.95 6.82 -19.49
C VAL A 207 5.79 7.10 -18.53
N LYS A 208 5.02 8.15 -18.81
CA LYS A 208 3.77 8.43 -18.08
C LYS A 208 2.70 7.43 -18.48
N LYS A 209 2.01 6.87 -17.50
CA LYS A 209 0.87 5.97 -17.66
C LYS A 209 -0.28 6.41 -16.77
N LYS A 210 -1.48 5.98 -17.14
CA LYS A 210 -2.71 6.21 -16.39
C LYS A 210 -3.45 4.89 -16.22
N VAL A 211 -3.96 4.65 -15.01
CA VAL A 211 -4.80 3.49 -14.67
C VAL A 211 -6.02 3.99 -13.90
N VAL A 212 -7.19 3.44 -14.18
CA VAL A 212 -8.44 3.75 -13.49
C VAL A 212 -8.82 2.58 -12.59
N PHE A 213 -9.03 2.87 -11.31
CA PHE A 213 -9.47 1.90 -10.30
C PHE A 213 -10.99 1.97 -10.10
N CYS A 214 -11.61 0.85 -9.74
CA CYS A 214 -13.02 0.80 -9.34
C CYS A 214 -13.17 0.95 -7.83
N SER A 215 -14.39 1.27 -7.38
CA SER A 215 -14.72 1.28 -5.96
C SER A 215 -14.63 -0.12 -5.35
N ILE A 216 -14.39 -0.22 -4.04
CA ILE A 216 -14.39 -1.51 -3.36
C ILE A 216 -15.78 -2.16 -3.36
N LYS A 217 -16.84 -1.34 -3.37
CA LYS A 217 -18.22 -1.83 -3.51
C LYS A 217 -18.40 -2.59 -4.83
N GLU A 218 -18.00 -2.00 -5.95
CA GLU A 218 -18.01 -2.67 -7.26
C GLU A 218 -17.14 -3.93 -7.27
N ALA A 219 -15.97 -3.87 -6.62
CA ALA A 219 -15.05 -5.01 -6.57
C ALA A 219 -15.58 -6.19 -5.74
N LEU A 220 -16.41 -5.92 -4.72
CA LEU A 220 -17.02 -6.96 -3.88
C LEU A 220 -18.37 -7.44 -4.44
N GLU A 221 -19.04 -6.66 -5.28
CA GLU A 221 -20.39 -6.95 -5.81
C GLU A 221 -20.34 -7.31 -7.31
N VAL A 222 -19.36 -8.13 -7.71
CA VAL A 222 -19.21 -8.58 -9.09
C VAL A 222 -20.41 -9.44 -9.53
N ASP A 223 -21.05 -9.05 -10.64
CA ASP A 223 -22.10 -9.84 -11.28
C ASP A 223 -21.50 -10.98 -12.12
N TRP A 224 -21.60 -12.20 -11.59
CA TRP A 224 -21.12 -13.43 -12.24
C TRP A 224 -22.11 -14.02 -13.26
N SER A 225 -23.26 -13.38 -13.51
CA SER A 225 -24.23 -13.85 -14.49
C SER A 225 -23.82 -13.57 -15.95
N SER A 226 -22.99 -12.54 -16.17
CA SER A 226 -22.52 -12.15 -17.51
C SER A 226 -21.55 -13.17 -18.12
N ASP A 227 -21.57 -13.33 -19.44
CA ASP A 227 -20.69 -14.27 -20.14
C ASP A 227 -19.20 -13.93 -19.96
N ARG A 228 -18.87 -12.63 -19.91
CA ARG A 228 -17.52 -12.15 -19.61
C ARG A 228 -17.09 -12.58 -18.20
N ALA A 229 -17.95 -12.42 -17.20
CA ALA A 229 -17.64 -12.81 -15.84
C ALA A 229 -17.53 -14.33 -15.68
N LYS A 230 -18.41 -15.12 -16.32
CA LYS A 230 -18.31 -16.59 -16.34
C LYS A 230 -17.00 -17.08 -16.94
N ALA A 231 -16.53 -16.45 -18.02
CA ALA A 231 -15.23 -16.76 -18.61
C ALA A 231 -14.06 -16.39 -17.68
N ALA A 232 -14.17 -15.26 -16.97
CA ALA A 232 -13.16 -14.83 -16.00
C ALA A 232 -13.13 -15.69 -14.74
N LEU A 233 -14.30 -16.17 -14.28
CA LEU A 233 -14.48 -16.96 -13.06
C LEU A 233 -13.53 -18.15 -12.98
N LYS A 234 -13.31 -18.85 -14.10
CA LYS A 234 -12.41 -20.00 -14.19
C LYS A 234 -10.94 -19.66 -13.92
N ARG A 235 -10.56 -18.38 -14.03
CA ARG A 235 -9.21 -17.85 -13.80
C ARG A 235 -9.13 -17.01 -12.52
N THR A 236 -10.25 -16.77 -11.86
CA THR A 236 -10.30 -16.05 -10.58
C THR A 236 -9.82 -16.98 -9.48
N THR A 237 -8.90 -16.53 -8.64
CA THR A 237 -8.46 -17.33 -7.50
C THR A 237 -9.63 -17.59 -6.53
N PRO A 238 -9.70 -18.77 -5.90
CA PRO A 238 -10.68 -19.04 -4.84
C PRO A 238 -10.62 -18.07 -3.65
N ASP A 239 -9.46 -17.45 -3.39
CA ASP A 239 -9.27 -16.51 -2.27
C ASP A 239 -10.22 -15.29 -2.35
N TYR A 240 -10.68 -14.92 -3.55
CA TYR A 240 -11.71 -13.88 -3.70
C TYR A 240 -13.01 -14.27 -2.99
N PHE A 241 -13.45 -15.52 -3.14
CA PHE A 241 -14.68 -16.00 -2.50
C PHE A 241 -14.46 -16.26 -1.01
N LEU A 242 -13.27 -16.69 -0.62
CA LEU A 242 -12.90 -16.79 0.79
C LEU A 242 -12.99 -15.43 1.50
N LEU A 243 -12.54 -14.35 0.84
CA LEU A 243 -12.70 -12.99 1.34
C LEU A 243 -14.18 -12.59 1.54
N GLN A 244 -15.06 -12.96 0.61
CA GLN A 244 -16.50 -12.68 0.72
C GLN A 244 -17.11 -13.36 1.95
N GLU A 245 -16.75 -14.62 2.20
CA GLU A 245 -17.19 -15.36 3.40
C GLU A 245 -16.70 -14.70 4.70
N PHE A 246 -15.44 -14.23 4.73
CA PHE A 246 -14.92 -13.50 5.89
C PHE A 246 -15.68 -12.20 6.15
N PHE A 247 -16.09 -11.48 5.10
CA PHE A 247 -16.89 -10.26 5.25
C PHE A 247 -18.34 -10.52 5.67
N LEU A 248 -18.93 -11.65 5.32
CA LEU A 248 -20.29 -12.04 5.73
C LEU A 248 -20.35 -12.49 7.19
N GLY A 249 -19.20 -12.79 7.80
CA GLY A 249 -19.10 -13.50 9.06
C GLY A 249 -19.54 -14.95 8.88
N LEU A 250 -18.94 -15.88 9.64
CA LEU A 250 -19.30 -17.31 9.67
C LEU A 250 -20.73 -17.53 10.22
N LYS A 251 -21.76 -17.04 9.53
CA LYS A 251 -23.18 -17.19 9.90
C LYS A 251 -23.89 -18.33 9.18
N THR A 252 -23.23 -19.04 8.26
CA THR A 252 -23.83 -20.21 7.61
C THR A 252 -22.87 -21.41 7.56
N SER A 253 -23.32 -22.52 8.15
CA SER A 253 -22.75 -23.83 7.97
C SER A 253 -22.75 -24.22 6.48
N LEU A 254 -21.74 -25.00 6.12
CA LEU A 254 -21.20 -25.07 4.78
C LEU A 254 -21.68 -26.33 4.02
N PRO A 255 -22.10 -26.21 2.75
CA PRO A 255 -22.03 -27.34 1.82
C PRO A 255 -21.06 -27.12 0.64
N LEU A 256 -20.52 -25.92 0.41
CA LEU A 256 -19.90 -25.56 -0.88
C LEU A 256 -18.37 -25.75 -1.01
N LEU A 257 -17.64 -26.14 0.04
CA LEU A 257 -16.19 -26.41 -0.09
C LEU A 257 -15.86 -27.78 -0.72
N LYS A 258 -16.83 -28.61 -1.08
CA LYS A 258 -16.56 -29.98 -1.57
C LYS A 258 -16.13 -30.07 -3.05
N SER A 259 -16.02 -28.95 -3.79
CA SER A 259 -15.84 -29.02 -5.25
C SER A 259 -14.67 -28.23 -5.86
N PHE A 260 -13.67 -27.78 -5.09
CA PHE A 260 -12.53 -27.04 -5.66
C PHE A 260 -11.23 -27.87 -5.71
N PRO A 261 -10.50 -27.88 -6.85
CA PRO A 261 -9.19 -28.52 -7.00
C PRO A 261 -8.08 -27.72 -6.27
N PRO A 262 -6.90 -28.32 -6.03
CA PRO A 262 -5.88 -27.76 -5.14
C PRO A 262 -5.27 -26.43 -5.65
N LEU A 263 -4.93 -25.59 -4.67
CA LEU A 263 -4.54 -24.19 -4.79
C LEU A 263 -3.10 -23.98 -5.32
N SER A 264 -2.90 -22.88 -6.04
CA SER A 264 -1.61 -22.26 -6.34
C SER A 264 -1.65 -20.81 -5.84
N PRO A 265 -0.60 -20.29 -5.17
CA PRO A 265 -0.59 -18.93 -4.64
C PRO A 265 -0.50 -17.91 -5.78
N SER A 266 -1.39 -16.93 -5.79
CA SER A 266 -1.30 -15.77 -6.70
C SER A 266 -1.86 -14.53 -6.02
N LEU A 267 -1.03 -13.49 -5.96
CA LEU A 267 -1.36 -12.17 -5.44
C LEU A 267 -2.45 -11.53 -6.32
N LEU A 268 -3.53 -11.04 -5.72
CA LEU A 268 -4.60 -10.39 -6.48
C LEU A 268 -4.33 -8.89 -6.64
N VAL A 269 -4.30 -8.40 -7.88
CA VAL A 269 -4.39 -6.97 -8.22
C VAL A 269 -5.58 -6.82 -9.17
N PHE A 270 -6.66 -6.21 -8.69
CA PHE A 270 -7.80 -5.87 -9.56
C PHE A 270 -7.43 -4.68 -10.44
N ARG A 271 -7.33 -4.91 -11.76
CA ARG A 271 -7.29 -3.85 -12.78
C ARG A 271 -8.58 -3.92 -13.58
N LYS A 272 -9.25 -2.77 -13.77
CA LYS A 272 -10.31 -2.63 -14.78
C LYS A 272 -9.63 -2.64 -16.15
N HIS A 273 -10.04 -3.55 -17.03
CA HIS A 273 -9.65 -3.55 -18.45
C HIS A 273 -10.54 -2.60 -19.22
#